data_AF-A0A345ZJ95-F1
#
_entry.id   AF-A0A345ZJ95-F1
#
_cell.length_a   1.000
_cell.length_b   1.000
_cell.length_c   1.000
_cell.angle_alpha   90.00
_cell.angle_beta   90.00
_cell.angle_gamma   90.00
#
_symmetry.space_group_name_H-M   'P 1'
#
loop_
_entity.id
_entity.type
_entity.pdbx_description
1 polymer ?
#
loop_
_entity_poly.entity_id
_entity_poly.type
_entity_poly.pdbx_seq_one_letter_code
_entity_poly.pdbx_strand_id
1 'polypeptide(L)'
;MMRVAVAALVTILSASASASEPTPAQINQIEAVLGLDAAIPAVVDKAIPAEAATVWTPAQRACVVGGFSREFELRLQASLGRGFASGENIETWIAFSRTAGGKKRMDIFGRAVTAAISGATSPDAQSEAASLSAVEQKDILDFMATPAAKLLDGDLIPGFVASDAESQALAHRVIAACDLPSTSGSR
;
A
#
# COMPACT_ATOMS: atom_id res chain seq x y z
N MET A 1 23.43 -36.45 -57.78
CA MET A 1 22.64 -35.21 -57.75
C MET A 1 21.83 -35.18 -56.47
N MET A 2 21.93 -34.05 -55.78
CA MET A 2 21.58 -33.75 -54.39
C MET A 2 20.14 -33.25 -54.28
N ARG A 3 19.38 -33.65 -53.26
CA ARG A 3 18.34 -32.81 -52.61
C ARG A 3 18.17 -33.22 -51.15
N VAL A 4 18.90 -32.50 -50.29
CA VAL A 4 18.70 -32.46 -48.83
C VAL A 4 17.45 -31.61 -48.58
N ALA A 5 16.45 -32.18 -47.90
CA ALA A 5 15.28 -31.46 -47.44
C ALA A 5 15.64 -30.70 -46.16
N VAL A 6 15.54 -29.37 -46.23
CA VAL A 6 15.75 -28.44 -45.11
C VAL A 6 14.53 -28.53 -44.19
N ALA A 7 14.72 -29.10 -43.00
CA ALA A 7 13.73 -29.06 -41.93
C ALA A 7 13.64 -27.62 -41.40
N ALA A 8 12.50 -26.97 -41.62
CA ALA A 8 12.21 -25.65 -41.08
C ALA A 8 12.01 -25.73 -39.56
N LEU A 9 12.96 -25.15 -38.83
CA LEU A 9 12.97 -25.02 -37.38
C LEU A 9 11.89 -24.00 -36.96
N VAL A 10 10.73 -24.49 -36.50
CA VAL A 10 9.71 -23.63 -35.85
C VAL A 10 10.19 -23.35 -34.43
N THR A 11 11.00 -22.32 -34.26
CA THR A 11 11.26 -21.73 -32.94
C THR A 11 9.99 -21.03 -32.48
N ILE A 12 9.20 -21.73 -31.67
CA ILE A 12 8.16 -21.13 -30.84
C ILE A 12 8.89 -20.15 -29.92
N LEU A 13 8.70 -18.85 -30.15
CA LEU A 13 9.15 -17.80 -29.26
C LEU A 13 8.41 -17.99 -27.93
N SER A 14 9.08 -18.63 -26.97
CA SER A 14 8.80 -18.48 -25.55
C SER A 14 9.06 -17.03 -25.19
N ALA A 15 8.14 -16.13 -25.57
CA ALA A 15 8.09 -14.81 -25.00
C ALA A 15 7.88 -15.04 -23.50
N SER A 16 8.94 -14.86 -22.72
CA SER A 16 8.80 -14.64 -21.29
C SER A 16 7.69 -13.61 -21.16
N ALA A 17 6.55 -14.02 -20.61
CA ALA A 17 5.50 -13.08 -20.29
C ALA A 17 6.12 -12.13 -19.27
N SER A 18 6.66 -11.01 -19.76
CA SER A 18 7.14 -9.94 -18.91
C SER A 18 5.91 -9.49 -18.16
N ALA A 19 5.83 -9.87 -16.89
CA ALA A 19 4.76 -9.45 -16.03
C ALA A 19 4.75 -7.92 -16.07
N SER A 20 3.66 -7.35 -16.59
CA SER A 20 3.59 -5.91 -16.80
C SER A 20 3.64 -5.21 -15.44
N GLU A 21 4.40 -4.12 -15.36
CA GLU A 21 4.42 -3.28 -14.18
C GLU A 21 3.00 -2.84 -13.79
N PRO A 22 2.70 -2.70 -12.49
CA PRO A 22 1.44 -2.14 -12.03
C PRO A 22 1.11 -0.79 -12.67
N THR A 23 -0.12 -0.65 -13.18
CA THR A 23 -0.61 0.67 -13.61
C THR A 23 -1.02 1.53 -12.41
N PRO A 24 -1.00 2.88 -12.52
CA PRO A 24 -1.50 3.75 -11.44
C PRO A 24 -2.95 3.43 -11.04
N ALA A 25 -3.81 3.07 -11.99
CA ALA A 25 -5.19 2.69 -11.71
C ALA A 25 -5.29 1.41 -10.85
N GLN A 26 -4.43 0.42 -11.11
CA GLN A 26 -4.34 -0.80 -10.32
C GLN A 26 -3.82 -0.52 -8.91
N ILE A 27 -2.82 0.35 -8.78
CA ILE A 27 -2.28 0.77 -7.49
C ILE A 27 -3.36 1.46 -6.63
N ASN A 28 -4.12 2.38 -7.22
CA ASN A 28 -5.20 3.05 -6.49
C ASN A 28 -6.31 2.06 -6.08
N GLN A 29 -6.62 1.06 -6.91
CA GLN A 29 -7.59 0.04 -6.54
C GLN A 29 -7.11 -0.83 -5.39
N ILE A 30 -5.85 -1.27 -5.40
CA ILE A 30 -5.33 -2.10 -4.31
C ILE A 30 -5.15 -1.31 -3.01
N GLU A 31 -4.80 -0.02 -3.10
CA GLU A 31 -4.76 0.89 -1.95
C GLU A 31 -6.11 0.95 -1.23
N ALA A 32 -7.21 1.10 -2.00
CA ALA A 32 -8.57 1.09 -1.47
C ALA A 32 -8.97 -0.29 -0.91
N VAL A 33 -8.58 -1.38 -1.57
CA VAL A 33 -8.83 -2.75 -1.07
C VAL A 33 -8.15 -3.00 0.27
N LEU A 34 -6.94 -2.47 0.46
CA LEU A 34 -6.18 -2.57 1.70
C LEU A 34 -6.62 -1.55 2.76
N GLY A 35 -7.53 -0.62 2.43
CA GLY A 35 -8.02 0.43 3.32
C GLY A 35 -6.97 1.46 3.73
N LEU A 36 -5.99 1.71 2.85
CA LEU A 36 -4.87 2.61 3.13
C LEU A 36 -5.17 4.07 2.74
N ASP A 37 -6.13 4.30 1.86
CA ASP A 37 -6.56 5.61 1.36
C ASP A 37 -7.05 6.52 2.50
N ALA A 38 -7.86 5.99 3.42
CA ALA A 38 -8.36 6.71 4.57
C ALA A 38 -7.35 6.83 5.73
N ALA A 39 -6.29 6.01 5.72
CA ALA A 39 -5.32 5.93 6.80
C ALA A 39 -4.33 7.10 6.81
N ILE A 40 -3.87 7.54 5.63
CA ILE A 40 -2.77 8.51 5.53
C ILE A 40 -3.11 9.86 6.18
N PRO A 41 -4.26 10.51 5.90
CA PRO A 41 -4.57 11.80 6.52
C PRO A 41 -4.69 11.71 8.03
N ALA A 42 -5.23 10.61 8.56
CA ALA A 42 -5.38 10.39 9.99
C ALA A 42 -4.03 10.17 10.70
N VAL A 43 -3.10 9.43 10.07
CA VAL A 43 -1.73 9.26 10.59
C VAL A 43 -1.00 10.59 10.61
N VAL A 44 -1.07 11.35 9.52
CA VAL A 44 -0.40 12.64 9.41
C VAL A 44 -0.93 13.62 10.46
N ASP A 45 -2.24 13.74 10.60
CA ASP A 45 -2.82 14.65 11.59
C ASP A 45 -2.47 14.26 13.03
N LYS A 46 -2.39 12.96 13.34
CA LYS A 46 -1.96 12.47 14.66
C LYS A 46 -0.45 12.64 14.91
N ALA A 47 0.37 12.61 13.86
CA ALA A 47 1.81 12.79 13.95
C ALA A 47 2.22 14.25 14.16
N ILE A 48 1.35 15.21 13.84
CA ILE A 48 1.57 16.63 14.17
C ILE A 48 1.45 16.78 15.70
N PRO A 49 2.52 17.24 16.39
CA PRO A 49 2.47 17.43 17.84
C PRO A 49 1.34 18.38 18.23
N ALA A 50 0.62 18.06 19.31
CA ALA A 50 -0.47 18.90 19.81
C ALA A 50 -0.01 20.34 20.10
N GLU A 51 1.26 20.51 20.51
CA GLU A 51 1.91 21.80 20.74
C GLU A 51 2.11 22.62 19.47
N ALA A 52 2.36 21.98 18.33
CA ALA A 52 2.41 22.67 17.04
C ALA A 52 1.00 23.05 16.57
N ALA A 53 0.01 22.21 16.86
CA ALA A 53 -1.38 22.42 16.49
C ALA A 53 -2.06 23.59 17.22
N THR A 54 -1.55 24.05 18.37
CA THR A 54 -2.09 25.22 19.08
C THR A 54 -1.57 26.56 18.56
N VAL A 55 -0.47 26.55 17.79
CA VAL A 55 0.15 27.76 17.23
C VAL A 55 -0.36 28.05 15.82
N TRP A 56 -0.78 27.02 15.08
CA TRP A 56 -1.22 27.14 13.69
C TRP A 56 -2.72 27.45 13.59
N THR A 57 -3.08 28.32 12.64
CA THR A 57 -4.48 28.48 12.24
C THR A 57 -5.03 27.18 11.63
N PRO A 58 -6.35 26.96 11.63
CA PRO A 58 -6.94 25.79 10.96
C PRO A 58 -6.54 25.65 9.50
N ALA A 59 -6.38 26.76 8.77
CA ALA A 59 -5.95 26.77 7.37
C ALA A 59 -4.47 26.33 7.23
N GLN A 60 -3.59 26.80 8.11
CA GLN A 60 -2.19 26.37 8.12
C GLN A 60 -2.06 24.90 8.49
N ARG A 61 -2.81 24.42 9.49
CA ARG A 61 -2.84 23.00 9.84
C ARG A 61 -3.32 22.15 8.66
N ALA A 62 -4.41 22.55 8.01
CA ALA A 62 -4.92 21.86 6.83
C ALA A 62 -3.90 21.85 5.68
N CYS A 63 -3.16 22.95 5.46
CA CYS A 63 -2.07 23.00 4.49
C CYS A 63 -0.97 22.00 4.81
N VAL A 64 -0.51 21.96 6.06
CA VAL A 64 0.55 21.04 6.49
C VAL A 64 0.10 19.59 6.35
N VAL A 65 -1.08 19.25 6.87
CA VAL A 65 -1.66 17.91 6.74
C VAL A 65 -1.74 17.52 5.27
N GLY A 66 -2.31 18.37 4.41
CA GLY A 66 -2.41 18.09 2.98
C GLY A 66 -1.06 17.91 2.29
N GLY A 67 -0.06 18.72 2.65
CA GLY A 67 1.29 18.64 2.09
C GLY A 67 1.99 17.34 2.45
N PHE A 68 1.93 16.92 3.71
CA PHE A 68 2.46 15.63 4.15
C PHE A 68 1.66 14.47 3.57
N SER A 69 0.32 14.50 3.65
CA SER A 69 -0.54 13.42 3.12
C SER A 69 -0.24 13.12 1.66
N ARG A 70 -0.05 14.15 0.83
CA ARG A 70 0.31 13.97 -0.58
C ARG A 70 1.66 13.26 -0.77
N GLU A 71 2.69 13.64 0.00
CA GLU A 71 3.99 12.97 -0.10
C GLU A 71 3.91 11.52 0.37
N PHE A 72 3.18 11.26 1.47
CA PHE A 72 2.96 9.90 1.95
C PHE A 72 2.19 9.05 0.93
N GLU A 73 1.17 9.60 0.27
CA GLU A 73 0.41 8.92 -0.78
C GLU A 73 1.32 8.56 -1.96
N LEU A 74 2.15 9.49 -2.45
CA LEU A 74 3.11 9.22 -3.52
C LEU A 74 4.12 8.13 -3.14
N ARG A 75 4.62 8.15 -1.90
CA ARG A 75 5.53 7.12 -1.38
C ARG A 75 4.82 5.78 -1.26
N LEU A 76 3.59 5.76 -0.76
CA LEU A 76 2.79 4.55 -0.64
C LEU A 76 2.56 3.93 -2.02
N GLN A 77 2.10 4.70 -3.00
CA GLN A 77 1.85 4.22 -4.35
C GLN A 77 3.12 3.65 -4.99
N ALA A 78 4.26 4.32 -4.82
CA ALA A 78 5.55 3.82 -5.31
C ALA A 78 6.00 2.53 -4.59
N SER A 79 5.77 2.45 -3.27
CA SER A 79 6.06 1.25 -2.47
C SER A 79 5.16 0.09 -2.85
N LEU A 80 3.85 0.30 -3.03
CA LEU A 80 2.91 -0.72 -3.50
C LEU A 80 3.30 -1.21 -4.90
N GLY A 81 3.73 -0.31 -5.80
CA GLY A 81 4.23 -0.68 -7.12
C GLY A 81 5.40 -1.65 -7.06
N ARG A 82 6.37 -1.38 -6.17
CA ARG A 82 7.52 -2.27 -5.93
C ARG A 82 7.12 -3.57 -5.22
N GLY A 83 6.29 -3.47 -4.19
CA GLY A 83 5.87 -4.60 -3.37
C GLY A 83 5.10 -5.62 -4.18
N PHE A 84 4.12 -5.19 -4.96
CA PHE A 84 3.33 -6.08 -5.81
C PHE A 84 4.11 -6.61 -7.02
N ALA A 85 5.12 -5.88 -7.49
CA ALA A 85 6.01 -6.20 -8.61
C ALA A 85 5.35 -6.39 -9.99
N SER A 86 4.08 -6.79 -10.06
CA SER A 86 3.32 -6.96 -11.29
C SER A 86 1.85 -6.59 -11.13
N GLY A 87 1.24 -6.14 -12.23
CA GLY A 87 -0.21 -5.92 -12.30
C GLY A 87 -1.01 -7.20 -12.08
N GLU A 88 -0.50 -8.37 -12.48
CA GLU A 88 -1.17 -9.67 -12.29
C GLU A 88 -1.33 -10.02 -10.80
N ASN A 89 -0.32 -9.72 -9.97
CA ASN A 89 -0.43 -9.89 -8.53
C ASN A 89 -1.54 -8.99 -7.96
N ILE A 90 -1.63 -7.74 -8.42
CA ILE A 90 -2.68 -6.82 -7.98
C ILE A 90 -4.06 -7.36 -8.39
N GLU A 91 -4.24 -7.77 -9.64
CA GLU A 91 -5.52 -8.34 -10.10
C GLU A 91 -5.91 -9.59 -9.30
N THR A 92 -4.95 -10.43 -8.92
CA THR A 92 -5.20 -11.61 -8.09
C THR A 92 -5.69 -11.22 -6.69
N TRP A 93 -5.10 -10.21 -6.08
CA TRP A 93 -5.56 -9.68 -4.79
C TRP A 93 -6.94 -9.01 -4.90
N ILE A 94 -7.20 -8.26 -5.98
CA ILE A 94 -8.50 -7.64 -6.25
C ILE A 94 -9.57 -8.71 -6.49
N ALA A 95 -9.25 -9.79 -7.21
CA ALA A 95 -10.15 -10.92 -7.40
C ALA A 95 -10.46 -11.61 -6.07
N PHE A 96 -9.42 -11.84 -5.25
CA PHE A 96 -9.59 -12.39 -3.91
C PHE A 96 -10.46 -11.51 -3.03
N SER A 97 -10.26 -10.19 -3.00
CA SER A 97 -11.05 -9.28 -2.15
C SER A 97 -12.56 -9.26 -2.48
N ARG A 98 -12.94 -9.78 -3.66
CA ARG A 98 -14.34 -9.93 -4.09
C ARG A 98 -14.98 -11.26 -3.68
N THR A 99 -14.21 -12.24 -3.19
CA THR A 99 -14.76 -13.48 -2.63
C THR A 99 -15.33 -13.24 -1.23
N ALA A 100 -16.10 -14.18 -0.69
CA ALA A 100 -16.66 -14.03 0.66
C ALA A 100 -15.53 -14.01 1.70
N GLY A 101 -14.58 -14.95 1.61
CA GLY A 101 -13.44 -15.01 2.51
C GLY A 101 -12.49 -13.83 2.37
N GLY A 102 -12.20 -13.41 1.14
CA GLY A 102 -11.30 -12.29 0.89
C GLY A 102 -11.87 -10.96 1.35
N LYS A 103 -13.16 -10.69 1.11
CA LYS A 103 -13.83 -9.49 1.63
C LYS A 103 -13.70 -9.39 3.16
N LYS A 104 -13.98 -10.48 3.88
CA LYS A 104 -13.88 -10.52 5.33
C LYS A 104 -12.43 -10.34 5.80
N ARG A 105 -11.47 -10.95 5.11
CA ARG A 105 -10.04 -10.79 5.41
C ARG A 105 -9.55 -9.34 5.21
N MET A 106 -9.96 -8.69 4.13
CA MET A 106 -9.60 -7.28 3.86
C MET A 106 -10.24 -6.33 4.86
N ASP A 107 -11.48 -6.60 5.28
CA ASP A 107 -12.16 -5.84 6.32
C ASP A 107 -11.44 -5.94 7.69
N ILE A 108 -11.00 -7.15 8.08
CA ILE A 108 -10.16 -7.35 9.27
C ILE A 108 -8.85 -6.56 9.17
N PHE A 109 -8.19 -6.58 8.00
CA PHE A 109 -6.96 -5.84 7.76
C PHE A 109 -7.18 -4.33 7.90
N GLY A 110 -8.22 -3.76 7.26
CA GLY A 110 -8.55 -2.35 7.38
C GLY A 110 -8.86 -1.93 8.83
N ARG A 111 -9.55 -2.77 9.61
CA ARG A 111 -9.76 -2.52 11.05
C ARG A 111 -8.45 -2.55 11.84
N ALA A 112 -7.54 -3.48 11.55
CA ALA A 112 -6.24 -3.56 12.21
C ALA A 112 -5.38 -2.32 11.91
N VAL A 113 -5.37 -1.85 10.66
CA VAL A 113 -4.72 -0.59 10.27
C VAL A 113 -5.34 0.58 11.04
N THR A 114 -6.66 0.70 11.05
CA THR A 114 -7.36 1.78 11.78
C THR A 114 -7.07 1.74 13.28
N ALA A 115 -7.02 0.55 13.88
CA ALA A 115 -6.70 0.37 15.29
C ALA A 115 -5.26 0.80 15.61
N ALA A 116 -4.29 0.41 14.77
CA ALA A 116 -2.90 0.84 14.91
C ALA A 116 -2.75 2.36 14.85
N ILE A 117 -3.45 3.02 13.92
CA ILE A 117 -3.42 4.47 13.74
C ILE A 117 -4.06 5.17 14.94
N SER A 118 -5.26 4.74 15.35
CA SER A 118 -5.98 5.34 16.46
C SER A 118 -5.36 5.03 17.82
N GLY A 119 -4.53 3.98 17.93
CA GLY A 119 -4.05 3.45 19.20
C GLY A 119 -5.10 2.60 19.93
N ALA A 120 -6.13 2.15 19.21
CA ALA A 120 -7.14 1.23 19.72
C ALA A 120 -6.60 -0.22 19.72
N THR A 121 -7.31 -1.12 20.40
CA THR A 121 -7.00 -2.54 20.38
C THR A 121 -7.23 -3.12 18.98
N SER A 122 -6.22 -3.80 18.42
CA SER A 122 -6.30 -4.50 17.14
C SER A 122 -7.34 -5.64 17.21
N PRO A 123 -8.07 -5.94 16.13
CA PRO A 123 -8.92 -7.13 16.06
C PRO A 123 -8.12 -8.40 16.39
N ASP A 124 -8.72 -9.31 17.17
CA ASP A 124 -8.09 -10.59 17.47
C ASP A 124 -8.17 -11.54 16.27
N ALA A 125 -7.02 -11.82 15.67
CA ALA A 125 -6.93 -12.68 14.49
C ALA A 125 -7.44 -14.10 14.74
N GLN A 126 -7.34 -14.63 15.98
CA GLN A 126 -7.83 -15.98 16.29
C GLN A 126 -9.36 -16.02 16.34
N SER A 127 -9.98 -15.09 17.06
CA SER A 127 -11.44 -14.94 17.09
C SER A 127 -12.02 -14.71 15.68
N GLU A 128 -11.37 -13.86 14.89
CA GLU A 128 -11.81 -13.60 13.51
C GLU A 128 -11.71 -14.85 12.63
N ALA A 129 -10.62 -15.62 12.74
CA ALA A 129 -10.47 -16.88 12.00
C ALA A 129 -11.51 -17.93 12.40
N ALA A 130 -11.85 -18.03 13.70
CA ALA A 130 -12.87 -18.93 14.20
C ALA A 130 -14.28 -18.62 13.67
N SER A 131 -14.52 -17.38 13.24
CA SER A 131 -15.81 -16.94 12.71
C SER A 131 -16.02 -17.23 11.22
N LEU A 132 -15.02 -17.78 10.53
CA LEU A 132 -15.09 -18.06 9.09
C LEU A 132 -15.88 -19.34 8.80
N SER A 133 -16.82 -19.25 7.88
CA SER A 133 -17.49 -20.42 7.29
C SER A 133 -16.53 -21.25 6.45
N ALA A 134 -16.89 -22.50 6.15
CA ALA A 134 -16.07 -23.38 5.33
C ALA A 134 -15.79 -22.82 3.91
N VAL A 135 -16.75 -22.09 3.33
CA VAL A 135 -16.58 -21.43 2.02
C VAL A 135 -15.55 -20.30 2.12
N GLU A 136 -15.67 -19.44 3.13
CA GLU A 136 -14.73 -18.34 3.35
C GLU A 136 -13.30 -18.85 3.66
N GLN A 137 -13.19 -19.93 4.44
CA GLN A 137 -11.89 -20.57 4.69
C GLN A 137 -11.29 -21.12 3.39
N LYS A 138 -12.10 -21.75 2.54
CA LYS A 138 -11.65 -22.25 1.24
C LYS A 138 -11.16 -21.11 0.34
N ASP A 139 -11.90 -20.00 0.26
CA ASP A 139 -11.47 -18.83 -0.54
C ASP A 139 -10.08 -18.33 -0.11
N ILE A 140 -9.83 -18.26 1.20
CA ILE A 140 -8.54 -17.85 1.76
C ILE A 140 -7.45 -18.87 1.41
N LEU A 141 -7.71 -20.16 1.60
CA LEU A 141 -6.74 -21.22 1.29
C LEU A 141 -6.40 -21.26 -0.20
N ASP A 142 -7.39 -21.10 -1.08
CA ASP A 142 -7.20 -21.06 -2.52
C ASP A 142 -6.34 -19.85 -2.91
N PHE A 143 -6.57 -18.68 -2.29
CA PHE A 143 -5.72 -17.51 -2.47
C PHE A 143 -4.29 -17.75 -1.96
N MET A 144 -4.12 -18.34 -0.78
CA MET A 144 -2.80 -18.65 -0.20
C MET A 144 -1.98 -19.62 -1.07
N ALA A 145 -2.62 -20.41 -1.92
CA ALA A 145 -1.94 -21.27 -2.89
C ALA A 145 -1.41 -20.51 -4.13
N THR A 146 -1.76 -19.24 -4.30
CA THR A 146 -1.31 -18.42 -5.44
C THR A 146 0.07 -17.80 -5.21
N PRO A 147 0.84 -17.47 -6.27
CA PRO A 147 2.06 -16.69 -6.14
C PRO A 147 1.85 -15.32 -5.49
N ALA A 148 0.69 -14.70 -5.71
CA ALA A 148 0.36 -13.37 -5.19
C ALA A 148 0.25 -13.33 -3.67
N ALA A 149 -0.11 -14.45 -3.03
CA ALA A 149 -0.15 -14.55 -1.57
C ALA A 149 1.24 -14.52 -0.92
N LYS A 150 2.31 -14.85 -1.65
CA LYS A 150 3.69 -14.78 -1.12
C LYS A 150 4.11 -13.36 -0.75
N LEU A 151 3.39 -12.34 -1.22
CA LEU A 151 3.56 -10.96 -0.78
C LEU A 151 3.29 -10.79 0.73
N LEU A 152 2.53 -11.70 1.34
CA LEU A 152 2.30 -11.72 2.79
C LEU A 152 3.54 -12.14 3.59
N ASP A 153 4.49 -12.83 2.97
CA ASP A 153 5.73 -13.27 3.61
C ASP A 153 6.85 -12.20 3.52
N GLY A 154 6.62 -11.13 2.75
CA GLY A 154 7.58 -10.06 2.49
C GLY A 154 7.14 -8.69 3.04
N ASP A 155 7.96 -7.68 2.78
CA ASP A 155 7.58 -6.29 3.03
C ASP A 155 6.66 -5.82 1.89
N LEU A 156 5.37 -5.62 2.20
CA LEU A 156 4.37 -5.17 1.24
C LEU A 156 4.60 -3.71 0.81
N ILE A 157 5.26 -2.91 1.65
CA ILE A 157 5.47 -1.47 1.46
C ILE A 157 6.97 -1.11 1.54
N PRO A 158 7.81 -1.71 0.69
CA PRO A 158 9.25 -1.56 0.78
C PRO A 158 9.68 -0.11 0.57
N GLY A 159 10.51 0.38 1.48
CA GLY A 159 11.04 1.76 1.43
C GLY A 159 9.97 2.84 1.62
N PHE A 160 8.83 2.50 2.22
CA PHE A 160 7.80 3.50 2.58
C PHE A 160 8.30 4.45 3.66
N VAL A 161 9.04 3.93 4.65
CA VAL A 161 9.64 4.72 5.72
C VAL A 161 10.77 5.58 5.15
N ALA A 162 10.60 6.89 5.23
CA ALA A 162 11.62 7.86 4.86
C ALA A 162 12.77 7.86 5.88
N SER A 163 14.00 8.11 5.41
CA SER A 163 15.13 8.39 6.31
C SER A 163 14.89 9.69 7.09
N ASP A 164 15.64 9.89 8.18
CA ASP A 164 15.57 11.13 8.98
C ASP A 164 15.85 12.38 8.13
N ALA A 165 16.84 12.29 7.23
CA ALA A 165 17.21 13.38 6.35
C ALA A 165 16.09 13.71 5.34
N GLU A 166 15.44 12.70 4.76
CA GLU A 166 14.28 12.91 3.88
C GLU A 166 13.09 13.48 4.63
N SER A 167 12.83 12.98 5.85
CA SER A 167 11.75 13.44 6.71
C SER A 167 11.93 14.91 7.10
N GLN A 168 13.15 15.31 7.48
CA GLN A 168 13.50 16.71 7.76
C GLN A 168 13.36 17.58 6.51
N ALA A 169 13.90 17.15 5.37
CA ALA A 169 13.79 17.90 4.12
C ALA A 169 12.32 18.09 3.69
N LEU A 170 11.50 17.05 3.84
CA LEU A 170 10.05 17.13 3.59
C LEU A 170 9.39 18.13 4.54
N ALA A 171 9.66 18.04 5.85
CA ALA A 171 9.11 18.95 6.83
C ALA A 171 9.46 20.41 6.51
N HIS A 172 10.72 20.70 6.17
CA HIS A 172 11.13 22.04 5.74
C HIS A 172 10.37 22.53 4.51
N ARG A 173 10.17 21.68 3.48
CA ARG A 173 9.41 22.04 2.28
C ARG A 173 7.94 22.34 2.59
N VAL A 174 7.29 21.48 3.38
CA VAL A 174 5.86 21.63 3.72
C VAL A 174 5.64 22.86 4.60
N ILE A 175 6.48 23.07 5.62
CA ILE A 175 6.41 24.25 6.50
C ILE A 175 6.61 25.53 5.69
N ALA A 176 7.60 25.58 4.80
CA ALA A 176 7.85 26.74 3.94
C ALA A 176 6.69 27.01 2.97
N ALA A 177 6.08 25.96 2.38
CA ALA A 177 4.95 26.11 1.47
C ALA A 177 3.65 26.55 2.15
N CYS A 178 3.54 26.36 3.46
CA CYS A 178 2.36 26.71 4.26
C CYS A 178 2.51 28.03 5.05
N ASP A 179 3.51 28.85 4.70
CA ASP A 179 3.80 30.14 5.35
C ASP A 179 3.86 30.04 6.88
N LEU A 180 4.44 28.96 7.39
CA LEU A 180 4.62 28.75 8.81
C LEU A 180 5.90 29.42 9.32
N PRO A 181 5.88 30.01 10.53
CA PRO A 181 7.10 30.53 11.14
C PRO A 181 8.09 29.39 11.33
N SER A 182 9.27 29.49 10.72
CA SER A 182 10.34 28.51 10.91
C SER A 182 10.74 28.51 12.39
N THR A 183 10.60 27.37 13.07
CA THR A 183 11.03 27.17 14.46
C THR A 183 12.56 27.10 14.59
N SER A 184 13.29 27.91 13.83
CA SER A 184 14.75 28.09 13.87
C SER A 184 15.19 28.91 15.10
N GLY A 185 14.62 28.60 16.27
CA GLY A 185 14.84 29.37 17.49
C GLY A 185 14.45 28.62 18.75
N SER A 186 15.04 27.45 19.02
CA SER A 186 15.22 26.93 20.39
C SER A 186 16.43 25.99 20.40
N ARG A 187 17.35 26.27 21.33
CA ARG A 187 18.64 25.61 21.53
C ARG A 187 18.47 24.24 22.16
#